data_AF-Q97YS1-F1
#
_entry.id   AF-Q97YS1-F1
#
_cell.length_a   1.000
_cell.length_b   1.000
_cell.length_c   1.000
_cell.angle_alpha   90.00
_cell.angle_beta   90.00
_cell.angle_gamma   90.00
#
_symmetry.space_group_name_H-M   'P 1'
#
loop_
_entity.id
_entity.type
_entity.pdbx_description
1 polymer ?
#
loop_
_entity_poly.entity_id
_entity_poly.type
_entity_poly.pdbx_seq_one_letter_code
_entity_poly.pdbx_strand_id
1 'polypeptide(L)' 'MGELKSSARVTEGGRLVPVGEFPQGEYLVEYLGVPIKLLVVDDYKGLGKRYFFSTNVNDTSEDIITS' A
#
# COMPACT_ATOMS: atom_id res chain seq x y z
N MET A 1 -2.01 5.45 -9.52
CA MET A 1 -2.57 4.56 -8.48
C MET A 1 -2.51 3.11 -8.94
N GLY A 2 -2.25 2.19 -8.03
CA GLY A 2 -2.52 0.76 -8.23
C GLY A 2 -3.03 0.11 -6.95
N GLU A 3 -3.47 -1.13 -7.05
CA GLU A 3 -3.87 -1.93 -5.90
C GLU A 3 -3.08 -3.24 -5.85
N LEU A 4 -2.65 -3.61 -4.66
CA LEU A 4 -1.95 -4.86 -4.40
C LEU A 4 -2.89 -5.89 -3.80
N LYS A 5 -2.74 -7.14 -4.23
CA LYS A 5 -3.34 -8.28 -3.53
C LYS A 5 -2.67 -8.45 -2.17
N SER A 6 -3.39 -8.96 -1.18
CA SER A 6 -2.85 -9.19 0.17
C SER A 6 -1.57 -10.05 0.21
N SER A 7 -1.39 -10.92 -0.80
CA SER A 7 -0.20 -11.77 -0.94
C SER A 7 0.99 -11.10 -1.66
N ALA A 8 0.81 -9.90 -2.23
CA ALA A 8 1.91 -9.14 -2.80
C ALA A 8 2.92 -8.81 -1.70
N ARG A 9 4.21 -8.81 -2.03
CA ARG A 9 5.28 -8.58 -1.06
C ARG A 9 5.97 -7.25 -1.35
N VAL A 10 6.22 -6.50 -0.30
CA VAL A 10 6.98 -5.25 -0.32
C VAL A 10 8.22 -5.40 0.55
N THR A 11 9.24 -4.60 0.27
CA THR A 11 10.42 -4.51 1.13
C THR A 11 10.21 -3.43 2.18
N GLU A 12 10.25 -3.81 3.44
CA GLU A 12 10.26 -2.90 4.60
C GLU A 12 11.52 -3.19 5.42
N GLY A 13 12.38 -2.19 5.61
CA GLY A 13 13.63 -2.36 6.37
C GLY A 13 14.53 -3.49 5.85
N GLY A 14 14.53 -3.74 4.54
CA GLY A 14 15.30 -4.82 3.90
C GLY A 14 14.66 -6.21 3.98
N ARG A 15 13.44 -6.35 4.52
CA ARG A 15 12.71 -7.62 4.62
C ARG A 15 11.52 -7.64 3.67
N LEU A 16 11.31 -8.77 2.99
CA LEU A 16 10.14 -8.99 2.15
C LEU A 16 8.93 -9.42 2.99
N VAL A 17 7.95 -8.53 3.12
CA VAL A 17 6.75 -8.71 3.94
C VAL A 17 5.50 -8.69 3.04
N PRO A 18 4.55 -9.64 3.18
CA PRO A 18 3.25 -9.57 2.52
C PRO A 18 2.48 -8.32 2.96
N VAL A 19 1.88 -7.59 2.01
CA VAL A 19 1.09 -6.39 2.34
C VAL A 19 -0.10 -6.69 3.25
N GLY A 20 -0.60 -7.93 3.24
CA GLY A 20 -1.68 -8.38 4.13
C GLY A 20 -1.34 -8.39 5.62
N GLU A 21 -0.06 -8.33 5.98
CA GLU A 21 0.40 -8.25 7.37
C GLU A 21 0.41 -6.80 7.90
N PHE A 22 0.30 -5.81 7.02
CA PHE A 22 0.34 -4.41 7.42
C PHE A 22 -0.98 -4.01 8.12
N PRO A 23 -0.90 -3.26 9.24
CA PRO A 23 -2.06 -2.61 9.83
C PRO A 23 -2.58 -1.48 8.92
N GLN A 24 -3.76 -0.95 9.24
CA GLN A 24 -4.25 0.26 8.59
C GLN A 24 -3.26 1.41 8.78
N GLY A 25 -2.95 2.13 7.69
CA GLY A 25 -2.03 3.26 7.73
C GLY A 25 -1.34 3.54 6.40
N GLU A 26 -0.43 4.52 6.44
CA GLU A 26 0.46 4.89 5.33
C GLU A 26 1.88 4.39 5.61
N TYR A 27 2.51 3.81 4.59
CA TYR A 27 3.85 3.24 4.69
C TYR A 27 4.69 3.63 3.48
N LEU A 28 5.97 3.95 3.73
CA LEU A 28 6.97 4.09 2.68
C LEU A 28 7.75 2.78 2.56
N VAL A 29 7.54 2.06 1.47
CA VAL A 29 8.09 0.72 1.22
C VAL A 29 8.54 0.61 -0.22
N GLU A 30 9.23 -0.47 -0.59
CA GLU A 30 9.57 -0.74 -1.98
C GLU A 30 8.75 -1.90 -2.54
N TYR A 31 8.26 -1.74 -3.76
CA TYR A 31 7.61 -2.80 -4.52
C TYR A 31 8.40 -3.05 -5.81
N LEU A 32 8.92 -4.26 -5.97
CA LEU A 32 9.78 -4.64 -7.10
C LEU A 32 11.00 -3.69 -7.29
N GLY A 33 11.55 -3.18 -6.20
CA GLY A 33 12.68 -2.24 -6.21
C GLY A 33 12.32 -0.78 -6.50
N VAL A 34 11.02 -0.46 -6.61
CA VAL A 34 10.53 0.90 -6.78
C VAL A 34 9.94 1.40 -5.45
N PRO A 35 10.40 2.56 -4.93
CA PRO A 35 9.77 3.18 -3.77
C PRO A 35 8.30 3.52 -4.07
N ILE A 36 7.41 3.14 -3.16
CA ILE A 36 5.99 3.42 -3.22
C ILE A 36 5.49 3.95 -1.88
N LYS A 37 4.42 4.75 -1.92
CA LYS A 37 3.57 4.96 -0.75
C LYS A 37 2.47 3.91 -0.78
N LEU A 38 2.49 3.01 0.20
CA LEU A 38 1.45 2.01 0.44
C LEU A 38 0.41 2.61 1.40
N LEU A 39 -0.86 2.52 1.03
CA LEU A 39 -2.00 2.91 1.85
C LEU A 39 -2.85 1.68 2.13
N VAL A 40 -2.95 1.31 3.41
CA VAL A 40 -3.79 0.22 3.88
C VAL A 40 -5.04 0.82 4.49
N VAL A 41 -6.21 0.44 3.97
CA VAL A 41 -7.52 0.91 4.42
C VAL A 41 -8.34 -0.28 4.88
N ASP A 42 -8.80 -0.28 6.14
CA ASP A 42 -9.75 -1.27 6.61
C ASP A 42 -11.18 -0.92 6.17
N ASP A 43 -11.95 -1.95 5.84
CA ASP A 43 -13.34 -1.87 5.40
C ASP A 43 -13.63 -0.81 4.32
N TYR A 44 -12.79 -0.77 3.28
CA TYR A 44 -12.97 0.19 2.20
C TYR A 44 -14.27 -0.07 1.44
N LYS A 45 -15.28 0.78 1.66
CA LYS A 45 -16.60 0.70 1.02
C LYS A 45 -17.30 -0.66 1.21
N GLY A 46 -17.10 -1.32 2.36
CA GLY A 46 -17.70 -2.63 2.65
C GLY A 46 -16.99 -3.81 1.99
N LEU A 47 -15.83 -3.59 1.36
CA LEU A 47 -15.05 -4.62 0.66
C LEU A 47 -13.94 -5.24 1.52
N GLY A 48 -13.91 -4.92 2.82
CA GLY A 48 -12.84 -5.32 3.73
C GLY A 48 -11.53 -4.55 3.49
N LYS A 49 -10.42 -5.12 3.97
CA LYS A 49 -9.10 -4.49 3.92
C LYS A 49 -8.57 -4.40 2.48
N ARG A 50 -8.12 -3.21 2.07
CA ARG A 50 -7.55 -2.91 0.73
C ARG A 50 -6.15 -2.29 0.86
N TYR A 51 -5.33 -2.49 -0.17
CA TYR A 51 -3.92 -2.11 -0.20
C TYR A 51 -3.64 -1.29 -1.47
N PHE A 52 -3.81 0.02 -1.38
CA PHE A 52 -3.56 0.93 -2.48
C PHE A 52 -2.12 1.38 -2.48
N PHE A 53 -1.60 1.77 -3.64
CA PHE A 53 -0.27 2.38 -3.70
C PHE A 53 -0.15 3.46 -4.77
N SER A 54 0.82 4.35 -4.55
CA SER A 54 1.34 5.27 -5.54
C SER A 54 2.86 5.19 -5.64
N THR A 55 3.38 5.35 -6.86
CA THR A 55 4.81 5.53 -7.13
C THR A 55 5.26 6.97 -6.90
N ASN A 56 4.33 7.92 -6.73
CA ASN A 56 4.63 9.25 -6.22
C ASN A 56 4.47 9.24 -4.70
N VAL A 57 5.59 9.22 -3.98
CA VAL A 57 5.61 9.15 -2.51
C VAL A 57 5.10 10.42 -1.82
N ASN A 58 4.82 11.48 -2.58
CA ASN A 58 4.26 12.72 -2.06
C ASN A 58 2.72 12.76 -2.14
N ASP A 59 2.08 11.82 -2.84
CA ASP A 59 0.61 11.77 -2.93
C ASP A 59 0.00 11.60 -1.55
N THR A 60 -1.11 12.29 -1.28
CA THR A 60 -1.88 12.10 -0.05
C THR A 60 -2.72 10.83 -0.12
N SER A 61 -3.24 10.36 1.02
CA SER A 61 -4.22 9.27 1.03
C SER A 61 -5.42 9.55 0.13
N GLU A 62 -5.89 10.79 0.06
CA GLU A 62 -7.02 11.18 -0.80
C GLU A 62 -6.65 11.08 -2.28
N ASP A 63 -5.47 11.56 -2.68
CA ASP A 63 -4.98 11.44 -4.06
C ASP A 63 -4.86 9.97 -4.48
N ILE A 64 -4.41 9.10 -3.57
CA ILE A 64 -4.27 7.66 -3.82
C ILE A 64 -5.64 6.98 -3.99
N ILE A 65 -6.63 7.33 -3.17
CA ILE A 65 -7.96 6.67 -3.19
C ILE A 65 -8.83 7.18 -4.36
N THR A 66 -8.61 8.42 -4.81
CA THR A 66 -9.46 9.09 -5.82
C THR A 66 -8.89 9.09 -7.25
N SER A 67 -7.65 8.67 -7.44
CA SER A 67 -6.99 8.54 -8.75
C SER A 67 -7.52 7.39 -9.63
#